data_AF-A0A1V9FSE5-F1
#
_entry.id   AF-A0A1V9FSE5-F1
#
_cell.length_a   1.000
_cell.length_b   1.000
_cell.length_c   1.000
_cell.angle_alpha   90.00
_cell.angle_beta   90.00
_cell.angle_gamma   90.00
#
_symmetry.space_group_name_H-M   'P 1'
#
loop_
_entity.id
_entity.type
_entity.pdbx_description
1 polymer ?
#
loop_
_entity_poly.entity_id
_entity_poly.type
_entity_poly.pdbx_seq_one_letter_code
_entity_poly.pdbx_strand_id
1 'polypeptide(L)' 'MSKPPKKWKMAILIWIAIYPTVTLVALLFGNHFEKINPLPLRTLASTAIVVPIAVYALVPALQKIMYNWLNK' A
#
# COMPACT_ATOMS: atom_id res chain seq x y z
N MET A 1 -18.80 -17.74 13.93
CA MET A 1 -17.97 -17.61 12.71
C MET A 1 -18.28 -16.29 12.04
N SER A 2 -17.46 -15.27 12.26
CA SER A 2 -17.53 -14.01 11.51
C SER A 2 -17.36 -14.32 10.03
N LYS A 3 -18.33 -13.91 9.19
CA LYS A 3 -18.26 -14.12 7.75
C LYS A 3 -16.98 -13.46 7.22
N PRO A 4 -16.18 -14.14 6.38
CA PRO A 4 -15.01 -13.51 5.78
C PRO A 4 -15.45 -12.25 5.02
N PRO A 5 -14.72 -11.13 5.13
CA PRO A 5 -15.06 -9.90 4.41
C PRO A 5 -15.20 -10.20 2.92
N LYS A 6 -16.20 -9.59 2.26
CA LYS A 6 -16.42 -9.78 0.83
C LYS A 6 -15.15 -9.36 0.06
N LYS A 7 -14.71 -10.16 -0.92
CA LYS A 7 -13.45 -9.94 -1.66
C LYS A 7 -13.28 -8.51 -2.21
N TRP A 8 -14.37 -7.89 -2.70
CA TRP A 8 -14.34 -6.51 -3.21
C TRP A 8 -14.02 -5.45 -2.13
N LYS A 9 -14.49 -5.63 -0.89
CA LYS A 9 -14.19 -4.72 0.23
C LYS A 9 -12.71 -4.74 0.56
N MET A 10 -12.12 -5.93 0.51
CA MET A 10 -10.70 -6.11 0.75
C MET A 10 -9.86 -5.53 -0.39
N ALA A 11 -10.32 -5.66 -1.63
CA ALA A 11 -9.68 -5.01 -2.79
C ALA A 11 -9.66 -3.47 -2.67
N ILE A 12 -10.77 -2.86 -2.23
CA ILE A 12 -10.84 -1.41 -1.98
C ILE A 12 -9.86 -1.01 -0.88
N LEU A 13 -9.79 -1.78 0.21
CA LEU A 13 -8.86 -1.49 1.32
C LEU A 13 -7.40 -1.55 0.87
N ILE A 14 -7.04 -2.58 0.10
CA ILE A 14 -5.69 -2.72 -0.47
C ILE A 14 -5.41 -1.56 -1.44
N TRP A 15 -6.37 -1.17 -2.26
CA TRP A 15 -6.23 -0.03 -3.17
C TRP A 15 -5.97 1.28 -2.41
N ILE A 16 -6.74 1.54 -1.35
CA ILE A 16 -6.54 2.68 -0.45
C ILE A 16 -5.22 2.59 0.32
N ALA A 17 -4.68 1.41 0.59
CA ALA A 17 -3.35 1.28 1.20
C ALA A 17 -2.24 1.61 0.18
N ILE A 18 -2.32 1.02 -1.02
CA ILE A 18 -1.24 1.10 -2.01
C ILE A 18 -1.12 2.50 -2.61
N TYR A 19 -2.22 3.10 -3.07
CA TYR A 19 -2.19 4.39 -3.76
C TYR A 19 -1.47 5.49 -2.96
N PRO A 20 -1.87 5.83 -1.72
CA PRO A 20 -1.19 6.87 -0.95
C PRO A 20 0.23 6.47 -0.59
N THR A 21 0.53 5.18 -0.40
CA THR A 21 1.92 4.73 -0.17
C THR A 21 2.80 5.05 -1.38
N VAL A 22 2.33 4.69 -2.58
CA VAL A 22 3.05 4.97 -3.82
C VAL A 22 3.22 6.47 -4.01
N THR A 23 2.17 7.25 -3.77
CA THR A 23 2.23 8.71 -3.89
C THR A 23 3.20 9.33 -2.88
N LEU A 24 3.16 8.93 -1.60
CA LEU A 24 4.09 9.39 -0.57
C LEU A 24 5.54 9.03 -0.91
N VAL A 25 5.77 7.78 -1.32
CA VAL A 25 7.11 7.33 -1.70
C VAL A 25 7.61 8.07 -2.93
N ALA A 26 6.76 8.31 -3.93
CA ALA A 26 7.11 9.11 -5.09
C ALA A 26 7.41 10.57 -4.74
N LEU A 27 6.65 11.19 -3.82
CA LEU A 27 6.87 12.57 -3.39
C LEU A 27 8.16 12.73 -2.56
N LEU A 28 8.43 11.80 -1.64
CA LEU A 28 9.57 11.89 -0.72
C LEU A 28 10.87 11.40 -1.37
N PHE A 29 10.78 10.34 -2.17
CA PHE A 29 11.95 9.66 -2.73
C PHE A 29 12.07 9.79 -4.26
N GLY A 30 11.14 10.46 -4.93
CA GLY A 30 11.18 10.66 -6.39
C GLY A 30 12.53 11.22 -6.87
N ASN A 31 12.99 12.32 -6.25
CA ASN A 31 14.28 12.93 -6.58
C ASN A 31 15.48 12.01 -6.26
N HIS A 32 15.35 11.06 -5.33
CA HIS A 32 16.38 10.08 -5.03
C HIS A 32 16.38 8.95 -6.07
N PHE A 33 15.20 8.52 -6.48
CA PHE A 33 15.00 7.50 -7.51
C PHE A 33 15.43 7.97 -8.90
N GLU A 34 15.30 9.25 -9.22
CA GLU A 34 15.79 9.82 -10.48
C GLU A 34 17.31 9.75 -10.64
N LYS A 35 18.06 9.65 -9.54
CA LYS A 35 19.52 9.42 -9.58
C LYS A 35 19.89 7.99 -9.98
N ILE A 36 18.92 7.07 -9.99
CA ILE A 36 19.09 5.68 -10.40
C ILE A 36 18.75 5.58 -11.90
N ASN A 37 19.78 5.63 -12.74
CA ASN A 37 19.62 5.57 -14.21
C ASN A 37 18.87 4.32 -14.71
N PRO A 38 19.12 3.09 -14.20
CA PRO A 38 18.40 1.92 -14.68
C PRO A 38 16.97 1.88 -14.15
N LEU A 39 15.99 1.95 -15.05
CA LEU A 39 14.56 1.83 -14.73
C LEU A 39 14.22 0.58 -13.88
N PRO A 40 14.78 -0.63 -14.14
CA PRO A 40 14.47 -1.81 -13.35
C PRO A 40 14.91 -1.66 -11.89
N LEU A 41 16.08 -1.06 -11.66
CA LEU A 41 16.65 -0.90 -10.31
C LEU A 41 15.90 0.17 -9.51
N ARG A 42 15.51 1.26 -10.19
CA ARG A 42 14.65 2.31 -9.63
C ARG A 42 13.30 1.74 -9.19
N THR A 43 12.69 0.90 -10.01
CA THR A 43 11.40 0.27 -9.73
C THR A 43 11.51 -0.75 -8.61
N LEU A 44 12.59 -1.52 -8.56
CA LEU A 44 12.86 -2.46 -7.48
C LEU A 44 13.04 -1.72 -6.15
N ALA A 45 13.80 -0.63 -6.11
CA ALA A 45 13.99 0.18 -4.91
C ALA A 45 12.67 0.80 -4.42
N SER A 46 11.84 1.34 -5.33
CA SER A 46 10.56 1.93 -4.94
C SER A 46 9.58 0.89 -4.41
N THR A 47 9.46 -0.25 -5.07
CA THR A 47 8.59 -1.35 -4.64
C THR A 47 9.06 -2.00 -3.34
N ALA A 48 10.37 -2.12 -3.12
CA ALA A 48 10.95 -2.62 -1.87
C ALA A 48 10.57 -1.75 -0.66
N ILE A 49 10.27 -0.45 -0.86
CA ILE A 49 9.81 0.45 0.20
C ILE A 49 8.27 0.45 0.29
N VAL A 50 7.59 0.54 -0.85
CA VAL A 50 6.13 0.64 -0.91
C VAL A 50 5.47 -0.62 -0.32
N VAL A 51 5.93 -1.81 -0.71
CA VAL A 51 5.26 -3.07 -0.35
C VAL A 51 5.26 -3.29 1.18
N PRO A 52 6.39 -3.18 1.90
CA PRO A 52 6.37 -3.35 3.36
C PRO A 52 5.49 -2.32 4.07
N ILE A 53 5.52 -1.06 3.64
CA ILE A 53 4.68 -0.01 4.26
C ILE A 53 3.20 -0.32 4.05
N ALA A 54 2.82 -0.63 2.81
CA ALA A 54 1.43 -0.96 2.49
C ALA A 54 0.96 -2.18 3.27
N VAL A 55 1.73 -3.28 3.26
CA VAL A 55 1.33 -4.58 3.82
C VAL A 55 1.38 -4.60 5.35
N TYR A 56 2.45 -4.08 5.95
CA TYR A 56 2.66 -4.21 7.40
C TYR A 56 2.18 -3.02 8.21
N ALA A 57 2.02 -1.83 7.61
CA ALA A 57 1.53 -0.65 8.32
C ALA A 57 0.10 -0.28 7.91
N LEU A 58 -0.14 0.02 6.62
CA LEU A 58 -1.41 0.61 6.19
C LEU A 58 -2.55 -0.40 6.11
N VAL A 59 -2.36 -1.58 5.52
CA VAL A 59 -3.39 -2.61 5.47
C VAL A 59 -3.91 -2.96 6.88
N PRO A 60 -3.07 -3.30 7.88
CA PRO A 60 -3.57 -3.60 9.22
C PRO A 60 -4.18 -2.38 9.91
N ALA A 61 -3.65 -1.17 9.69
CA ALA A 61 -4.27 0.05 10.24
C ALA A 61 -5.67 0.31 9.66
N LEU A 62 -5.81 0.22 8.34
CA LEU A 62 -7.09 0.37 7.64
C LEU A 62 -8.07 -0.74 8.02
N GLN A 63 -7.60 -1.98 8.22
CA GLN A 63 -8.45 -3.07 8.71
C GLN A 63 -8.99 -2.79 10.12
N LYS A 64 -8.19 -2.19 11.01
CA LYS A 64 -8.65 -1.76 12.34
C LYS A 64 -9.67 -0.62 12.25
N ILE A 65 -9.39 0.40 11.45
CA ILE A 65 -10.27 1.58 11.27
C ILE A 65 -11.59 1.16 10.61
N MET A 66 -11.52 0.33 9.57
CA MET A 66 -12.66 -0.11 8.78
C MET A 66 -13.26 -1.42 9.28
N TYR A 67 -12.90 -1.89 10.47
CA TYR A 67 -13.35 -3.18 11.03
C TYR A 67 -14.88 -3.30 11.00
N ASN A 68 -15.57 -2.25 11.45
CA ASN A 68 -17.03 -2.21 11.44
C ASN A 68 -17.61 -2.28 10.02
N TRP A 69 -16.98 -1.65 9.03
CA TRP A 69 -17.45 -1.69 7.64
C TRP A 69 -17.15 -3.03 6.96
N LEU A 70 -16.03 -3.67 7.30
CA LEU A 70 -15.65 -4.97 6.75
C LEU A 70 -16.56 -6.11 7.24
N ASN A 71 -17.02 -6.03 8.49
CA ASN A 71 -17.85 -7.05 9.13
C ASN A 71 -19.36 -6.83 8.98
N LYS A 72 -19.79 -5.69 8.44
CA LYS A 72 -21.19 -5.39 8.10
C LYS A 72 -21.55 -5.89 6.70
#